data_AF-A0A519C3W1-F1
#
_entry.id   AF-A0A519C3W1-F1
#
_cell.length_a   1.000
_cell.length_b   1.000
_cell.length_c   1.000
_cell.angle_alpha   90.00
_cell.angle_beta   90.00
_cell.angle_gamma   90.00
#
_symmetry.space_group_name_H-M   'P 1'
#
loop_
_entity.id
_entity.type
_entity.pdbx_description
1 polymer ?
#
loop_
_entity_poly.entity_id
_entity_poly.type
_entity_poly.pdbx_seq_one_letter_code
_entity_poly.pdbx_strand_id
1 'polypeptide(L)'
;DGVLDGDDAFPLDASESKDSDNDGTGDNSDEYPSISRWQTSTDMIIDISLIAIVLIGLLAGTILMMRKGKGKSAESLPQDQTHHVSANPAALYTDEQLLASGWSQAQIDQMRSR
;
A
#
# COMPACT_ATOMS: atom_id res chain seq x y z
N ASP A 1 12.97 -41.87 36.54
CA ASP A 1 11.97 -40.83 36.82
C ASP A 1 10.83 -41.31 37.72
N GLY A 2 10.36 -42.56 37.62
CA GLY A 2 9.15 -43.04 38.32
C GLY A 2 7.86 -42.74 37.55
N VAL A 3 7.97 -42.33 36.29
CA VAL A 3 6.85 -42.17 35.35
C VAL A 3 6.72 -43.47 34.54
N LEU A 4 5.51 -43.83 34.13
CA LEU A 4 5.29 -45.02 33.31
C LEU A 4 5.73 -44.72 31.87
N ASP A 5 6.49 -45.61 31.23
CA ASP A 5 6.98 -45.43 29.85
C ASP A 5 5.89 -45.04 28.83
N GLY A 6 4.62 -45.41 29.06
CA GLY A 6 3.50 -45.07 28.18
C GLY A 6 2.96 -43.64 28.35
N ASP A 7 3.22 -43.02 29.50
CA ASP A 7 2.83 -41.66 29.85
C ASP A 7 4.03 -40.69 29.87
N ASP A 8 5.24 -41.21 29.58
CA ASP A 8 6.50 -40.48 29.57
C ASP A 8 6.87 -40.09 28.14
N ALA A 9 7.08 -38.80 27.88
CA ALA A 9 7.50 -38.31 26.57
C ALA A 9 8.93 -38.76 26.20
N PHE A 10 9.77 -39.03 27.21
CA PHE A 10 11.16 -39.44 27.08
C PHE A 10 11.51 -40.66 27.96
N PRO A 11 10.96 -41.86 27.69
CA PRO A 11 11.14 -43.05 28.54
C PRO A 11 12.59 -43.55 28.69
N LEU A 12 13.51 -43.05 27.85
CA LEU A 12 14.93 -43.40 27.86
C LEU A 12 15.79 -42.38 28.60
N ASP A 13 15.23 -41.26 29.04
CA ASP A 13 15.91 -40.22 29.79
C ASP A 13 15.30 -40.07 31.18
N ALA A 14 15.98 -40.63 32.19
CA ALA A 14 15.46 -40.62 33.56
C ALA A 14 15.32 -39.22 34.20
N SER A 15 15.86 -38.17 33.55
CA SER A 15 15.81 -36.78 34.02
C SER A 15 14.67 -35.97 33.38
N GLU A 16 14.08 -36.47 32.30
CA GLU A 16 13.03 -35.80 31.53
C GLU A 16 11.80 -36.67 31.43
N SER A 17 10.60 -36.09 31.52
CA SER A 17 9.37 -36.84 31.31
C SER A 17 8.27 -36.05 30.61
N LYS A 18 8.49 -34.77 30.34
CA LYS A 18 7.48 -33.85 29.82
C LYS A 18 7.98 -33.14 28.56
N ASP A 19 7.02 -32.97 27.66
CA ASP A 19 7.10 -32.16 26.46
C ASP A 19 5.77 -31.40 26.41
N SER A 20 5.74 -30.24 27.05
CA SER A 20 4.51 -29.49 27.33
C SER A 20 3.86 -28.92 26.07
N ASP A 21 4.63 -28.74 25.00
CA ASP A 21 4.14 -28.21 23.72
C ASP A 21 4.29 -29.18 22.53
N ASN A 22 4.69 -30.42 22.82
CA ASN A 22 4.72 -31.57 21.92
C ASN A 22 5.61 -31.37 20.69
N ASP A 23 6.75 -30.71 20.87
CA ASP A 23 7.68 -30.42 19.79
C ASP A 23 8.86 -31.41 19.70
N GLY A 24 8.98 -32.30 20.69
CA GLY A 24 10.02 -33.31 20.79
C GLY A 24 11.23 -32.89 21.62
N THR A 25 11.24 -31.69 22.19
CA THR A 25 12.24 -31.20 23.14
C THR A 25 11.69 -31.29 24.56
N GLY A 26 12.49 -31.83 25.48
CA GLY A 26 12.08 -31.96 26.87
C GLY A 26 12.00 -30.61 27.59
N ASP A 27 11.02 -30.43 28.47
CA ASP A 27 10.80 -29.21 29.26
C ASP A 27 12.06 -28.75 30.04
N ASN A 28 12.98 -29.66 30.41
CA ASN A 28 14.24 -29.28 31.09
C ASN A 28 15.28 -28.66 30.16
N SER A 29 15.19 -28.95 28.86
CA SER A 29 16.10 -28.41 27.83
C SER A 29 15.49 -27.26 27.03
N ASP A 30 14.16 -27.11 27.10
CA ASP A 30 13.41 -26.04 26.47
C ASP A 30 13.36 -24.77 27.36
N GLU A 31 13.82 -23.64 26.83
CA GLU A 31 13.75 -22.35 27.52
C GLU A 31 12.32 -21.75 27.52
N TYR A 32 11.46 -22.18 26.59
CA TYR A 32 10.06 -21.79 26.46
C TYR A 32 9.11 -23.00 26.26
N PRO A 33 8.86 -23.84 27.30
CA PRO A 33 8.06 -25.09 27.25
C PRO A 33 6.57 -24.98 26.84
N SER A 34 6.11 -23.80 26.43
CA SER A 34 4.72 -23.56 26.01
C SER A 34 4.62 -23.07 24.58
N ILE A 35 5.75 -23.01 23.88
CA ILE A 35 5.87 -22.43 22.55
C ILE A 35 6.78 -23.33 21.72
N SER A 36 6.17 -24.30 21.02
CA SER A 36 6.85 -25.29 20.17
C SER A 36 7.76 -24.70 19.08
N ARG A 37 7.66 -23.39 18.86
CA ARG A 37 8.44 -22.66 17.86
C ARG A 37 9.78 -22.19 18.41
N TRP A 38 9.91 -21.95 19.71
CA TRP A 38 11.05 -21.27 20.31
C TRP A 38 11.65 -22.10 21.42
N GLN A 39 12.62 -22.94 21.07
CA GLN A 39 13.31 -23.78 22.05
C GLN A 39 14.43 -23.04 22.78
N THR A 40 15.07 -22.10 22.09
CA THR A 40 16.13 -21.27 22.64
C THR A 40 15.92 -19.79 22.33
N SER A 41 16.52 -18.93 23.13
CA SER A 41 16.58 -17.49 22.84
C SER A 41 17.18 -17.17 21.46
N THR A 42 18.04 -18.04 20.90
CA THR A 42 18.60 -17.84 19.55
C THR A 42 17.53 -17.99 18.47
N ASP A 43 16.63 -18.97 18.60
CA ASP A 43 15.54 -19.22 17.64
C ASP A 43 14.57 -18.04 17.62
N MET A 44 14.22 -17.54 18.81
CA MET A 44 13.43 -16.32 18.97
C MET A 44 14.12 -15.12 18.31
N ILE A 45 15.42 -14.92 18.55
CA ILE A 45 16.18 -13.80 17.98
C ILE A 45 16.20 -13.90 16.45
N ILE A 46 16.43 -15.07 15.88
CA ILE A 46 16.45 -15.28 14.42
C ILE A 46 15.09 -14.92 13.82
N ASP A 47 14.00 -15.45 14.37
CA ASP A 47 12.65 -15.19 13.88
C ASP A 47 12.28 -13.70 13.95
N ILE A 48 12.52 -13.07 15.10
CA ILE A 48 12.26 -11.64 15.29
C ILE A 48 13.12 -10.81 14.35
N SER A 49 14.39 -11.19 14.15
CA SER A 49 15.31 -10.50 13.23
C SER A 49 14.84 -10.61 11.78
N LEU A 50 14.37 -11.78 11.34
CA LEU A 50 13.84 -11.98 9.99
C LEU A 50 12.58 -11.14 9.76
N ILE A 51 11.65 -11.12 10.71
CA ILE A 51 10.45 -10.27 10.66
C ILE A 51 10.86 -8.79 10.61
N ALA A 52 11.81 -8.36 11.45
CA ALA A 52 12.30 -6.99 11.47
C ALA A 52 12.93 -6.58 10.13
N ILE A 53 13.73 -7.44 9.50
CA ILE A 53 14.33 -7.17 8.17
C ILE A 53 13.25 -7.00 7.11
N VAL A 54 12.22 -7.87 7.11
CA VAL A 54 11.09 -7.75 6.18
C VAL A 54 10.33 -6.45 6.39
N LEU A 55 10.04 -6.09 7.65
CA LEU A 55 9.34 -4.84 7.98
C LEU A 55 10.16 -3.60 7.59
N ILE A 56 11.47 -3.59 7.86
CA ILE A 56 12.38 -2.52 7.44
C ILE A 56 12.42 -2.43 5.91
N GLY A 57 12.47 -3.57 5.21
CA GLY A 57 12.43 -3.63 3.75
C GLY A 57 11.13 -3.05 3.17
N LEU A 58 9.99 -3.41 3.74
CA LEU A 58 8.69 -2.85 3.36
C LEU A 58 8.62 -1.33 3.62
N LEU A 59 9.10 -0.88 4.79
CA LEU A 59 9.12 0.54 5.15
C LEU A 59 10.06 1.33 4.24
N ALA A 60 11.28 0.85 4.01
CA ALA A 60 12.24 1.48 3.09
C ALA A 60 11.72 1.50 1.65
N GLY A 61 11.04 0.43 1.21
CA GLY A 61 10.40 0.34 -0.09
C GLY A 61 9.32 1.41 -0.29
N THR A 62 8.45 1.61 0.70
CA THR A 62 7.41 2.67 0.63
C THR A 62 8.02 4.07 0.59
N ILE A 63 9.04 4.34 1.40
CA ILE A 63 9.76 5.63 1.39
C ILE A 63 10.47 5.87 0.05
N LEU A 64 11.09 4.84 -0.53
CA LEU A 64 11.77 4.93 -1.83
C LEU A 64 10.79 5.19 -2.97
N MET A 65 9.62 4.55 -2.97
CA MET A 65 8.57 4.80 -3.96
C MET A 65 8.04 6.24 -3.90
N MET A 66 7.91 6.82 -2.69
CA MET A 66 7.53 8.23 -2.53
C MET A 66 8.63 9.21 -2.99
N ARG A 67 9.89 8.79 -3.05
CA ARG A 67 11.00 9.61 -3.59
C ARG A 67 11.04 9.65 -5.13
N LYS A 68 10.42 8.69 -5.83
CA LYS A 68 10.39 8.65 -7.31
C LYS A 68 9.18 9.41 -7.87
N GLY A 69 8.99 10.66 -7.43
CA GLY A 69 7.82 11.46 -7.77
C GLY A 69 8.03 12.97 -7.69
N LYS A 70 9.07 13.51 -8.34
CA LYS A 70 9.13 14.94 -8.72
C LYS A 70 10.08 15.16 -9.88
N GLY A 71 9.52 15.47 -11.05
CA GLY A 71 10.20 15.80 -12.31
C GLY A 71 9.88 14.75 -13.37
N LYS A 72 9.11 15.03 -14.43
CA LYS A 72 9.18 16.21 -15.30
C LYS A 72 7.78 16.67 -15.68
N SER A 73 7.61 18.00 -15.75
CA SER A 73 6.51 18.67 -16.43
C SER A 73 6.22 17.94 -17.74
N ALA A 74 4.97 17.54 -17.94
CA ALA A 74 4.48 17.20 -19.27
C ALA A 74 4.59 18.49 -20.09
N GLU A 75 5.64 18.58 -20.92
CA GLU A 75 5.69 19.49 -22.05
C GLU A 75 4.54 19.08 -22.97
N SER A 76 3.38 19.68 -22.77
CA SER A 76 2.28 19.58 -23.72
C SER A 76 2.73 20.29 -24.98
N LEU A 77 2.67 19.59 -26.11
CA LEU A 77 2.88 20.02 -27.48
C LEU A 77 2.55 21.52 -27.70
N PRO A 78 3.31 22.24 -28.56
CA PRO A 78 2.99 23.62 -28.89
C PRO A 78 1.52 23.70 -29.30
N GLN A 79 0.73 24.46 -28.53
CA GLN A 79 -0.64 24.76 -28.89
C GLN A 79 -0.59 25.48 -30.23
N ASP A 80 -0.92 24.78 -31.30
CA ASP A 80 -1.31 25.41 -32.55
C ASP A 80 -2.57 26.22 -32.27
N GLN A 81 -2.38 27.54 -32.13
CA GLN A 81 -3.45 28.51 -31.90
C GLN A 81 -4.17 28.91 -33.20
N THR A 82 -4.24 28.03 -34.20
CA THR A 82 -5.06 28.27 -35.40
C THR A 82 -6.51 27.86 -35.22
N HIS A 83 -7.13 28.23 -34.10
CA HIS A 83 -8.53 28.61 -34.09
C HIS A 83 -8.65 29.84 -33.20
N HIS A 84 -8.61 31.01 -33.83
CA HIS A 84 -8.99 32.27 -33.21
C HIS A 84 -10.47 32.13 -32.80
N VAL A 85 -10.72 31.64 -31.59
CA VAL A 85 -12.05 31.71 -30.98
C VAL A 85 -12.28 33.20 -30.78
N SER A 86 -13.08 33.79 -31.67
CA SER A 86 -13.59 35.14 -31.47
C SER A 86 -14.20 35.18 -30.08
N ALA A 87 -13.71 36.07 -29.23
CA ALA A 87 -14.08 36.17 -27.82
C ALA A 87 -15.56 36.52 -27.60
N ASN A 88 -16.33 36.69 -28.68
CA ASN A 88 -17.75 36.92 -28.63
C ASN A 88 -18.53 35.59 -28.60
N PRO A 89 -19.16 35.22 -27.47
CA PRO A 89 -19.96 34.00 -27.37
C PRO A 89 -21.18 34.00 -28.31
N ALA A 90 -21.63 35.16 -28.80
CA ALA A 90 -22.70 35.27 -29.80
C ALA A 90 -22.26 34.87 -31.21
N ALA A 91 -20.96 34.67 -31.46
CA ALA A 91 -20.45 34.12 -32.72
C ALA A 91 -20.66 32.59 -32.82
N LEU A 92 -20.98 31.92 -31.70
CA LEU A 92 -21.25 30.48 -31.65
C LEU A 92 -22.71 30.13 -31.97
N TYR A 93 -23.60 31.14 -32.06
CA TYR A 93 -25.03 30.96 -32.30
C TYR A 93 -25.49 31.77 -33.52
N THR A 94 -26.47 31.23 -34.24
CA THR A 94 -27.10 31.94 -35.37
C THR A 94 -28.01 33.07 -34.87
N ASP A 95 -28.23 34.09 -35.71
CA ASP A 95 -29.07 35.25 -35.36
C ASP A 95 -30.51 34.82 -35.03
N GLU A 96 -31.03 33.82 -35.74
CA GLU A 96 -32.34 33.23 -35.48
C GLU A 96 -32.42 32.58 -34.09
N GLN A 97 -31.38 31.88 -33.65
CA GLN A 97 -31.31 31.28 -32.32
C GLN A 97 -31.23 32.33 -31.21
N LEU A 98 -30.47 33.41 -31.44
CA LEU A 98 -30.35 34.50 -30.48
C LEU A 98 -31.67 35.26 -30.35
N LEU A 99 -32.33 35.58 -31.47
CA LEU A 99 -33.67 36.17 -31.48
C LEU A 99 -34.70 35.28 -30.77
N ALA A 100 -34.68 33.96 -31.03
CA ALA A 100 -35.55 32.99 -30.37
C ALA A 100 -35.29 32.89 -28.85
N SER A 101 -34.07 33.18 -28.40
CA SER A 101 -33.70 33.25 -26.97
C SER A 101 -34.07 34.59 -26.30
N GLY A 102 -34.68 35.52 -27.04
CA GLY A 102 -35.16 36.81 -26.54
C GLY A 102 -34.19 37.98 -26.69
N TRP A 103 -33.11 37.81 -27.45
CA TRP A 103 -32.22 38.92 -27.79
C TRP A 103 -32.84 39.79 -28.88
N SER A 104 -32.62 41.10 -28.83
CA SER A 104 -33.01 42.01 -29.92
C SER A 104 -31.92 42.09 -30.99
N GLN A 105 -32.31 42.40 -32.23
CA GLN A 105 -31.37 42.53 -33.35
C GLN A 105 -30.26 43.55 -33.06
N ALA A 106 -30.60 44.68 -32.43
CA ALA A 106 -29.62 45.72 -32.06
C ALA A 106 -28.56 45.21 -31.06
N GLN A 107 -28.93 44.30 -30.16
CA GLN A 107 -27.99 43.69 -29.21
C GLN A 107 -27.04 42.69 -29.88
N ILE A 108 -27.53 41.95 -30.87
CA ILE A 108 -26.71 41.01 -31.66
C ILE A 108 -25.69 41.78 -32.50
N ASP A 109 -26.14 42.84 -33.17
CA ASP A 109 -25.30 43.68 -34.03
C ASP A 109 -24.19 44.38 -33.22
N GLN A 110 -24.54 44.95 -32.05
CA GLN A 110 -23.58 45.60 -31.16
C GLN A 110 -22.52 44.64 -30.59
N MET A 111 -22.87 43.38 -30.36
CA MET A 111 -21.93 42.37 -29.88
C MET A 111 -20.97 41.95 -30.98
N ARG A 112 -21.45 41.80 -32.21
CA ARG A 112 -20.63 41.38 -33.36
C ARG A 112 -19.73 42.47 -33.92
N SER A 113 -20.02 43.73 -33.64
CA SER A 113 -19.17 44.86 -34.03
C SER A 113 -17.96 45.09 -33.09
N ARG A 114 -17.75 44.26 -32.06
CA ARG A 114 -16.67 44.39 -31.07
C ARG A 114 -15.55 43.38 -31.27
#